data_AF-A0A843L8D6-F1
#
_entry.id   AF-A0A843L8D6-F1
#
_cell.length_a   1.000
_cell.length_b   1.000
_cell.length_c   1.000
_cell.angle_alpha   90.00
_cell.angle_beta   90.00
_cell.angle_gamma   90.00
#
_symmetry.space_group_name_H-M   'P 1'
#
loop_
_entity.id
_entity.type
_entity.pdbx_description
1 polymer ?
#
loop_
_entity_poly.entity_id
_entity_poly.type
_entity_poly.pdbx_seq_one_letter_code
_entity_poly.pdbx_strand_id
1 'polypeptide(L)'
;MPERSKIHLLCGDIAEAIERILSYTSEMTYSEFISDIRTQDAVIRNLEILGEAIKSLPPRFTERHPEIPWRFIAGMRDKLIHHYFGVSLEIVWETARSDIPALREWLKKLEERQ
;
A
#
# COMPACT_ATOMS: atom_id res chain seq x y z
N MET A 1 6.80 23.79 1.95
CA MET A 1 6.74 23.08 0.65
C MET A 1 5.37 23.29 0.04
N PRO A 2 5.24 23.62 -1.26
CA PRO A 2 3.95 23.79 -1.91
C PRO A 2 3.10 22.51 -1.85
N GLU A 3 1.77 22.65 -1.75
CA GLU A 3 0.83 21.52 -1.64
C GLU A 3 0.98 20.51 -2.81
N ARG A 4 1.12 21.02 -4.04
CA ARG A 4 1.37 20.18 -5.24
C ARG A 4 2.63 19.34 -5.12
N SER A 5 3.73 19.93 -4.63
CA SER A 5 4.98 19.20 -4.41
C SER A 5 4.82 18.13 -3.33
N LYS A 6 3.99 18.38 -2.30
CA LYS A 6 3.68 17.38 -1.26
C LYS A 6 2.90 16.20 -1.81
N ILE A 7 1.86 16.45 -2.60
CA ILE A 7 1.08 15.38 -3.24
C ILE A 7 1.98 14.53 -4.12
N HIS A 8 2.85 15.14 -4.93
CA HIS A 8 3.76 14.41 -5.79
C HIS A 8 4.70 13.48 -5.02
N LEU A 9 5.30 13.95 -3.91
CA LEU A 9 6.14 13.09 -3.07
C LEU A 9 5.35 11.95 -2.44
N LEU A 10 4.15 12.21 -1.91
CA LEU A 10 3.29 11.17 -1.33
C LEU A 10 2.89 10.11 -2.37
N CYS A 11 2.53 10.53 -3.58
CA CYS A 11 2.25 9.60 -4.69
C CYS A 11 3.49 8.77 -5.04
N GLY A 12 4.69 9.37 -5.03
CA GLY A 12 5.96 8.67 -5.21
C GLY A 12 6.20 7.60 -4.14
N ASP A 13 6.01 7.94 -2.86
CA ASP A 13 6.15 6.99 -1.74
C ASP A 13 5.17 5.81 -1.88
N ILE A 14 3.93 6.08 -2.30
CA ILE A 14 2.92 5.04 -2.54
C ILE A 14 3.36 4.13 -3.69
N ALA A 15 3.77 4.70 -4.82
CA ALA A 15 4.18 3.94 -5.99
C ALA A 15 5.41 3.07 -5.69
N GLU A 16 6.42 3.62 -5.01
CA GLU A 16 7.61 2.87 -4.62
C GLU A 16 7.28 1.72 -3.66
N ALA A 17 6.42 1.96 -2.66
CA ALA A 17 5.99 0.91 -1.73
C ALA A 17 5.26 -0.24 -2.45
N ILE A 18 4.39 0.09 -3.42
CA ILE A 18 3.68 -0.90 -4.25
C ILE A 18 4.66 -1.74 -5.05
N GLU A 19 5.57 -1.13 -5.80
CA GLU A 19 6.52 -1.87 -6.64
C GLU A 19 7.43 -2.78 -5.80
N ARG A 20 7.84 -2.32 -4.61
CA ARG A 20 8.58 -3.15 -3.65
C ARG A 20 7.80 -4.38 -3.22
N ILE A 21 6.56 -4.20 -2.74
CA ILE A 21 5.69 -5.31 -2.30
C ILE A 21 5.50 -6.32 -3.44
N LEU A 22 5.23 -5.84 -4.65
CA LEU A 22 5.05 -6.71 -5.82
C LEU A 22 6.34 -7.44 -6.17
N SER A 23 7.49 -6.76 -6.14
CA SER A 23 8.78 -7.39 -6.44
C SER A 23 9.10 -8.52 -5.45
N TYR A 24 8.80 -8.34 -4.17
CA TYR A 24 9.09 -9.34 -3.14
C TYR A 24 8.15 -10.54 -3.21
N THR A 25 6.92 -10.37 -3.67
CA THR A 25 5.86 -11.40 -3.56
C THR A 25 5.43 -12.00 -4.90
N SER A 26 5.93 -11.49 -6.03
CA SER A 26 5.49 -11.89 -7.38
C SER A 26 5.72 -13.38 -7.68
N GLU A 27 6.89 -13.91 -7.32
CA GLU A 27 7.30 -15.30 -7.58
C GLU A 27 7.17 -16.22 -6.36
N MET A 28 6.66 -15.71 -5.24
CA MET A 28 6.52 -16.49 -4.01
C MET A 28 5.16 -17.18 -3.93
N THR A 29 5.15 -18.36 -3.35
CA THR A 29 3.95 -19.01 -2.82
C THR A 29 3.68 -18.53 -1.40
N TYR A 30 2.46 -18.75 -0.91
CA TYR A 30 2.12 -18.44 0.48
C TYR A 30 3.01 -19.19 1.49
N SER A 31 3.33 -20.47 1.23
CA SER A 31 4.19 -21.25 2.12
C SER A 31 5.61 -20.69 2.21
N GLU A 32 6.16 -20.21 1.09
CA GLU A 32 7.47 -19.56 1.07
C GLU A 32 7.42 -18.22 1.81
N PHE A 33 6.35 -17.45 1.62
CA PHE A 33 6.15 -16.19 2.35
C PHE A 33 6.09 -16.40 3.87
N ILE A 34 5.33 -17.39 4.36
CA ILE A 34 5.23 -17.71 5.79
C ILE A 34 6.56 -18.21 6.36
N SER A 35 7.43 -18.78 5.54
CA SER A 35 8.75 -19.27 5.97
C SER A 35 9.84 -18.19 5.92
N ASP A 36 9.59 -17.04 5.29
CA ASP A 36 10.56 -15.95 5.12
C ASP A 36 10.15 -14.70 5.90
N ILE A 37 10.64 -14.62 7.14
CA ILE A 37 10.39 -13.48 8.05
C ILE A 37 10.91 -12.16 7.47
N ARG A 38 12.02 -12.18 6.73
CA ARG A 38 12.58 -10.96 6.13
C ARG A 38 11.61 -10.38 5.10
N THR A 39 11.01 -11.23 4.28
CA THR A 39 10.01 -10.80 3.31
C THR A 39 8.74 -10.33 4.00
N GLN A 40 8.29 -11.01 5.07
CA GLN A 40 7.15 -10.55 5.87
C GLN A 40 7.37 -9.14 6.42
N ASP A 41 8.51 -8.90 7.08
CA ASP A 41 8.86 -7.59 7.64
C ASP A 41 8.93 -6.52 6.54
N ALA A 42 9.54 -6.85 5.40
CA ALA A 42 9.64 -5.94 4.26
C ALA A 42 8.26 -5.58 3.69
N VAL A 43 7.36 -6.55 3.52
CA VAL A 43 6.00 -6.30 3.02
C VAL A 43 5.21 -5.48 4.03
N ILE A 44 5.22 -5.85 5.30
CA ILE A 44 4.52 -5.12 6.37
C ILE A 44 5.00 -3.66 6.41
N ARG A 45 6.32 -3.44 6.37
CA ARG A 45 6.88 -2.08 6.38
C ARG A 45 6.41 -1.24 5.20
N ASN A 46 6.36 -1.81 4.00
CA ASN A 46 5.88 -1.07 2.82
C ASN A 46 4.37 -0.81 2.88
N LEU A 47 3.57 -1.73 3.45
CA LEU A 47 2.14 -1.49 3.69
C LEU A 47 1.91 -0.35 4.70
N GLU A 48 2.74 -0.22 5.73
CA GLU A 48 2.71 0.92 6.66
C GLU A 48 3.01 2.25 5.97
N ILE A 49 4.10 2.31 5.19
CA ILE A 49 4.50 3.51 4.44
C ILE A 49 3.37 3.95 3.51
N LEU A 50 2.80 3.00 2.77
CA LEU A 50 1.69 3.23 1.86
C LEU A 50 0.46 3.78 2.59
N GLY A 51 0.08 3.17 3.71
CA GLY A 51 -1.06 3.63 4.51
C GLY A 51 -0.87 5.04 5.06
N GLU A 52 0.32 5.36 5.56
CA GLU A 52 0.66 6.69 6.10
C GLU A 52 0.70 7.76 5.00
N ALA A 53 1.25 7.43 3.83
CA ALA A 53 1.29 8.34 2.69
C ALA A 53 -0.13 8.68 2.19
N ILE A 54 -1.01 7.67 2.09
CA ILE A 54 -2.40 7.87 1.69
C ILE A 54 -3.16 8.71 2.72
N LYS A 55 -2.97 8.43 4.02
CA LYS A 55 -3.60 9.22 5.09
C LYS A 55 -3.15 10.69 5.07
N SER A 56 -1.94 10.94 4.58
CA SER A 56 -1.35 12.28 4.45
C SER A 56 -1.81 13.04 3.22
N LEU A 57 -2.54 12.40 2.28
CA LEU A 57 -3.13 13.08 1.12
C LEU A 57 -4.22 14.06 1.57
N PRO A 58 -4.26 15.28 0.99
CA PRO A 58 -5.28 16.25 1.35
C PRO A 58 -6.68 15.81 0.88
N PRO A 59 -7.76 16.10 1.63
CA PRO A 59 -9.12 15.72 1.27
C PRO A 59 -9.52 16.14 -0.15
N ARG A 60 -9.12 17.35 -0.57
CA ARG A 60 -9.38 17.84 -1.93
C ARG A 60 -8.79 16.96 -3.02
N PHE A 61 -7.72 16.22 -2.75
CA PHE A 61 -7.14 15.27 -3.70
C PHE A 61 -7.95 13.97 -3.71
N THR A 62 -8.21 13.39 -2.55
CA THR A 62 -8.95 12.12 -2.44
C THR A 62 -10.41 12.25 -2.90
N GLU A 63 -11.06 13.39 -2.65
CA GLU A 63 -12.42 13.72 -3.13
C GLU A 63 -12.50 13.86 -4.65
N ARG A 64 -11.39 14.23 -5.33
CA ARG A 64 -11.31 14.29 -6.80
C ARG A 64 -11.11 12.94 -7.45
N HIS A 65 -10.75 11.93 -6.65
CA HIS A 65 -10.49 10.57 -7.11
C HIS A 65 -11.33 9.55 -6.31
N PRO A 66 -12.67 9.68 -6.27
CA PRO A 66 -13.55 8.83 -5.45
C PRO A 66 -13.61 7.37 -5.92
N GLU A 67 -13.13 7.09 -7.14
CA GLU A 67 -12.99 5.74 -7.69
C GLU A 67 -11.96 4.88 -6.93
N ILE A 68 -11.06 5.52 -6.19
CA ILE A 68 -10.06 4.84 -5.37
C ILE A 68 -10.62 4.68 -3.95
N PRO A 69 -10.60 3.47 -3.37
CA PRO A 69 -11.15 3.22 -2.04
C PRO A 69 -10.20 3.69 -0.92
N TRP A 70 -9.85 4.99 -0.91
CA TRP A 70 -8.85 5.60 -0.02
C TRP A 70 -9.02 5.22 1.46
N ARG A 71 -10.27 5.18 1.95
CA ARG A 71 -10.57 4.85 3.35
C ARG A 71 -10.23 3.40 3.68
N PHE A 72 -10.45 2.48 2.75
CA PHE A 72 -10.09 1.08 2.92
C PHE A 72 -8.57 0.92 2.96
N ILE A 73 -7.87 1.59 2.04
CA ILE A 73 -6.43 1.50 1.88
C ILE A 73 -5.70 2.15 3.07
N ALA A 74 -6.14 3.34 3.51
CA ALA A 74 -5.61 3.98 4.72
C ALA A 74 -5.85 3.14 5.99
N GLY A 75 -6.95 2.39 6.03
CA GLY A 75 -7.29 1.46 7.10
C GLY A 75 -6.54 0.13 7.06
N MET A 76 -5.74 -0.16 6.02
CA MET A 76 -4.96 -1.40 5.94
C MET A 76 -3.94 -1.49 7.08
N ARG A 77 -3.33 -0.37 7.45
CA ARG A 77 -2.46 -0.31 8.62
C ARG A 77 -3.21 -0.77 9.89
N ASP A 78 -4.43 -0.29 10.10
CA ASP A 78 -5.21 -0.66 11.27
C ASP A 78 -5.65 -2.14 11.22
N LYS A 79 -5.89 -2.69 10.01
CA LYS A 79 -6.11 -4.14 9.78
C LYS A 79 -4.89 -5.00 10.12
N LEU A 80 -3.69 -4.50 9.82
CA LEU A 80 -2.43 -5.20 10.10
C LEU A 80 -2.07 -5.20 11.59
N ILE A 81 -2.47 -4.15 12.32
CA ILE A 81 -2.13 -3.95 13.74
C ILE A 81 -3.28 -4.35 14.67
N HIS A 82 -4.23 -5.19 14.22
CA HIS A 82 -5.21 -5.79 15.13
C HIS A 82 -4.52 -6.82 16.04
N HIS A 83 -3.99 -6.29 17.15
CA HIS A 83 -3.33 -6.93 18.27
C HIS A 83 -1.86 -7.30 18.02
N TYR A 84 -1.00 -6.73 18.86
CA TYR A 84 0.42 -7.04 19.08
C TYR A 84 0.69 -8.52 19.48
N PHE A 85 -0.30 -9.39 19.31
CA PHE A 85 -0.26 -10.84 19.49
C PHE A 85 -0.37 -11.63 18.17
N GLY A 86 -0.55 -10.98 17.02
CA GLY A 86 -0.45 -11.66 15.73
C GLY A 86 -0.92 -10.80 14.56
N VAL A 87 0.02 -10.18 13.83
CA VAL A 87 -0.25 -9.75 12.45
C VAL A 87 -0.72 -11.00 11.71
N SER A 88 -1.93 -10.97 11.14
CA SER A 88 -2.38 -12.08 10.30
C SER A 88 -1.56 -12.06 9.01
N LEU A 89 -0.56 -12.93 8.92
CA LEU A 89 0.27 -13.09 7.72
C LEU A 89 -0.56 -13.51 6.51
N GLU A 90 -1.71 -14.15 6.74
CA GLU A 90 -2.72 -14.39 5.70
C GLU A 90 -3.28 -13.08 5.14
N ILE A 91 -3.69 -12.14 6.01
CA ILE A 91 -4.18 -10.82 5.57
C ILE A 91 -3.06 -10.03 4.86
N VAL A 92 -1.84 -10.07 5.39
CA VAL A 92 -0.67 -9.42 4.74
C VAL A 92 -0.49 -9.97 3.33
N TRP A 93 -0.52 -11.29 3.19
CA TRP A 93 -0.35 -11.98 1.92
C TRP A 93 -1.47 -11.67 0.94
N GLU A 94 -2.73 -11.75 1.37
CA GLU A 94 -3.89 -11.40 0.55
C GLU A 94 -3.83 -9.95 0.06
N THR A 95 -3.46 -9.04 0.96
CA THR A 95 -3.27 -7.61 0.63
C THR A 95 -2.20 -7.46 -0.44
N ALA A 96 -1.04 -8.11 -0.26
CA ALA A 96 0.08 -8.04 -1.21
C ALA A 96 -0.27 -8.65 -2.58
N ARG A 97 -1.07 -9.73 -2.63
CA ARG A 97 -1.41 -10.46 -3.86
C ARG A 97 -2.64 -9.95 -4.60
N SER A 98 -3.56 -9.28 -3.92
CA SER A 98 -4.84 -8.87 -4.51
C SER A 98 -5.02 -7.35 -4.49
N ASP A 99 -4.93 -6.73 -3.32
CA ASP A 99 -5.24 -5.31 -3.15
C ASP A 99 -4.14 -4.41 -3.75
N ILE A 100 -2.87 -4.77 -3.56
CA ILE A 100 -1.73 -4.00 -4.04
C ILE A 100 -1.65 -3.95 -5.59
N PRO A 101 -1.80 -5.06 -6.33
CA PRO A 101 -1.91 -4.99 -7.80
C PRO A 101 -3.06 -4.11 -8.28
N ALA A 102 -4.22 -4.18 -7.63
CA ALA A 102 -5.37 -3.35 -7.99
C ALA A 102 -5.06 -1.85 -7.76
N LEU A 103 -4.42 -1.51 -6.64
CA LEU A 103 -4.01 -0.14 -6.34
C LEU A 103 -2.96 0.40 -7.33
N ARG A 104 -2.03 -0.44 -7.78
CA ARG A 104 -1.06 -0.08 -8.81
C ARG A 104 -1.74 0.42 -10.09
N GLU A 105 -2.76 -0.31 -10.55
CA GLU A 105 -3.49 0.03 -11.78
C GLU A 105 -4.27 1.34 -11.62
N TRP A 106 -4.70 1.67 -10.40
CA TRP A 106 -5.30 2.98 -10.11
C TRP A 106 -4.29 4.12 -10.19
N LEU A 107 -3.10 3.97 -9.61
CA LEU A 107 -2.07 5.01 -9.64
C LEU A 107 -1.59 5.30 -11.06
N LYS A 108 -1.40 4.27 -11.90
CA LYS A 108 -1.06 4.49 -13.31
C LYS A 108 -2.10 5.36 -14.02
N LYS A 109 -3.38 5.09 -13.81
CA LYS A 109 -4.48 5.89 -14.38
C LYS A 109 -4.49 7.33 -13.86
N LEU A 110 -4.02 7.58 -12.63
CA LEU A 110 -3.89 8.92 -12.08
C LEU A 110 -2.77 9.70 -12.76
N GLU A 111 -1.63 9.05 -13.00
CA GLU A 111 -0.46 9.66 -13.66
C GLU A 111 -0.75 9.99 -15.13
N GLU A 112 -1.53 9.17 -15.83
CA GLU A 112 -1.93 9.41 -17.23
C GLU A 112 -2.93 10.58 -17.40
N ARG A 113 -3.56 11.04 -16.32
CA ARG A 113 -4.61 12.09 -16.32
C ARG A 113 -4.13 13.46 -15.88
N GLN A 114 -2.86 13.60 -15.50
CA GLN A 114 -2.22 14.87 -15.13
C GLN A 114 -1.38 15.42 -16.29
#